data_AF-A0A2W6E3F6-F1
#
_entry.id   AF-A0A2W6E3F6-F1
#
_cell.length_a   1.000
_cell.length_b   1.000
_cell.length_c   1.000
_cell.angle_alpha   90.00
_cell.angle_beta   90.00
_cell.angle_gamma   90.00
#
_symmetry.space_group_name_H-M   'P 1'
#
loop_
_entity.id
_entity.type
_entity.pdbx_description
1 polymer ?
#
loop_
_entity_poly.entity_id
_entity_poly.type
_entity_poly.pdbx_seq_one_letter_code
_entity_poly.pdbx_strand_id
1 'polypeptide(L)' 'MSEKRDLAATRRFFTHALKYGPSPTEVATDRAPTYPRVLDEGLPAACHVTEQRTNNPIEADHGGLKS' A
#
# COMPACT_ATOMS: atom_id res chain seq x y z
N MET A 1 -17.40 -4.80 -2.55
CA MET A 1 -16.41 -4.33 -3.53
C MET A 1 -16.04 -5.50 -4.44
N SER A 2 -15.48 -5.26 -5.63
CA SER A 2 -15.11 -6.34 -6.56
C SER A 2 -13.59 -6.41 -6.64
N GLU A 3 -13.01 -7.62 -6.54
CA GLU A 3 -11.56 -7.84 -6.49
C GLU A 3 -10.80 -7.15 -7.63
N LYS A 4 -11.37 -7.12 -8.84
CA LYS A 4 -10.78 -6.43 -10.00
C LYS A 4 -10.71 -4.91 -9.80
N ARG A 5 -11.76 -4.33 -9.20
CA ARG A 5 -11.82 -2.90 -8.89
C ARG A 5 -10.82 -2.55 -7.81
N ASP A 6 -10.71 -3.39 -6.79
CA ASP A 6 -9.81 -3.19 -5.67
C ASP A 6 -8.35 -3.28 -6.13
N LEU A 7 -8.01 -4.25 -6.98
CA LEU A 7 -6.69 -4.35 -7.61
C LEU A 7 -6.34 -3.09 -8.42
N ALA A 8 -7.28 -2.61 -9.25
CA ALA A 8 -7.06 -1.41 -10.04
C ALA A 8 -6.87 -0.16 -9.17
N ALA A 9 -7.61 -0.06 -8.06
CA ALA A 9 -7.47 1.03 -7.09
C ALA A 9 -6.11 0.97 -6.36
N THR A 10 -5.73 -0.21 -5.85
CA THR A 10 -4.42 -0.43 -5.20
C THR A 10 -3.28 -0.07 -6.15
N ARG A 11 -3.33 -0.51 -7.41
CA ARG A 11 -2.30 -0.19 -8.40
C ARG A 11 -2.18 1.31 -8.67
N ARG A 12 -3.31 2.01 -8.80
CA ARG A 12 -3.33 3.48 -8.99
C ARG A 12 -2.72 4.19 -7.80
N PHE A 13 -3.04 3.76 -6.58
CA PHE A 13 -2.48 4.33 -5.36
C PHE A 13 -0.96 4.25 -5.34
N PHE A 14 -0.38 3.05 -5.49
CA PHE A 14 1.07 2.87 -5.48
C PHE A 14 1.76 3.61 -6.64
N THR A 15 1.19 3.57 -7.84
CA THR A 15 1.74 4.30 -9.00
C THR A 15 1.78 5.80 -8.75
N HIS A 16 0.82 6.34 -8.01
CA HIS A 16 0.80 7.76 -7.66
C HIS A 16 1.77 8.06 -6.52
N ALA A 17 1.73 7.29 -5.43
CA ALA A 17 2.58 7.47 -4.26
C ALA A 17 4.08 7.40 -4.61
N LEU A 18 4.48 6.47 -5.48
CA LEU A 18 5.87 6.29 -5.89
C LEU A 18 6.44 7.42 -6.75
N LYS A 19 5.61 8.37 -7.21
CA LYS A 19 6.10 9.60 -7.84
C LYS A 19 6.65 10.59 -6.82
N TYR A 20 6.32 10.41 -5.55
CA TYR A 20 6.63 11.36 -4.49
C TYR A 20 7.63 10.74 -3.52
N GLY A 21 8.92 10.89 -3.84
CA GLY A 21 10.03 10.48 -2.99
C GLY A 21 10.84 9.30 -3.56
N PRO A 22 11.85 8.85 -2.81
CA PRO A 22 12.68 7.71 -3.20
C PRO A 22 11.89 6.40 -3.17
N SER A 23 12.31 5.44 -3.98
CA SER A 23 11.74 4.09 -3.96
C SER A 23 11.93 3.45 -2.58
N PRO A 24 10.86 2.91 -1.97
CA PRO A 24 10.95 2.29 -0.65
C PRO A 24 11.69 0.95 -0.71
N THR A 25 12.43 0.64 0.36
CA THR A 25 13.06 -0.67 0.58
C THR A 25 12.16 -1.62 1.38
N GLU A 26 11.16 -1.09 2.08
CA GLU A 26 10.17 -1.85 2.86
C GLU A 26 8.79 -1.21 2.67
N VAL A 27 7.76 -2.04 2.51
CA VAL A 27 6.37 -1.62 2.46
C VAL A 27 5.57 -2.42 3.48
N ALA A 28 4.95 -1.71 4.43
CA ALA A 28 4.04 -2.29 5.41
C ALA A 28 2.58 -2.07 4.98
N THR A 29 1.79 -3.15 4.85
CA THR A 29 0.35 -3.07 4.55
C THR A 29 -0.44 -4.01 5.46
N ASP A 30 -1.76 -3.83 5.49
CA ASP A 30 -2.65 -4.89 5.98
C ASP A 30 -2.59 -6.13 5.04
N ARG A 31 -3.28 -7.21 5.42
CA ARG A 31 -3.25 -8.50 4.72
C ARG A 31 -4.25 -8.60 3.54
N ALA A 32 -4.67 -7.49 2.94
CA ALA A 32 -5.55 -7.54 1.79
C ALA A 32 -4.89 -8.27 0.59
N PRO A 33 -5.65 -9.11 -0.13
CA PRO A 33 -5.10 -9.97 -1.19
C PRO A 33 -4.63 -9.21 -2.43
N THR A 34 -4.95 -7.93 -2.57
CA THR A 34 -4.55 -7.11 -3.71
C THR A 34 -3.11 -6.60 -3.61
N TYR A 35 -2.54 -6.50 -2.40
CA TYR A 35 -1.21 -5.91 -2.20
C TYR A 35 -0.07 -6.75 -2.78
N PRO A 36 0.03 -8.08 -2.54
CA PRO A 36 1.20 -8.85 -2.98
C PRO A 36 1.48 -8.69 -4.48
N ARG A 37 0.44 -8.86 -5.31
CA ARG A 37 0.56 -8.72 -6.77
C ARG A 37 1.01 -7.31 -7.19
N VAL A 38 0.47 -6.26 -6.56
CA VAL A 38 0.81 -4.88 -6.93
C VAL A 38 2.24 -4.53 -6.50
N LEU A 39 2.67 -5.06 -5.35
CA LEU A 39 4.04 -4.88 -4.85
C LEU A 39 5.04 -5.64 -5.71
N ASP A 40 4.75 -6.87 -6.11
CA ASP A 40 5.61 -7.64 -7.04
C ASP A 40 5.77 -6.93 -8.39
N GLU A 41 4.69 -6.31 -8.91
CA GLU A 41 4.72 -5.59 -10.19
C GLU A 41 5.46 -4.23 -10.10
N GLY A 42 5.35 -3.51 -8.97
CA GLY A 42 5.81 -2.13 -8.85
C GLY A 42 7.08 -1.92 -8.02
N LEU A 43 7.36 -2.82 -7.08
CA LEU A 43 8.42 -2.74 -6.07
C LEU A 43 9.02 -4.13 -5.78
N PRO A 44 9.50 -4.86 -6.80
CA PRO A 44 9.96 -6.24 -6.61
C PRO A 44 11.19 -6.37 -5.68
N ALA A 45 11.90 -5.26 -5.40
CA ALA A 45 13.03 -5.22 -4.48
C ALA A 45 12.65 -4.83 -3.04
N ALA A 46 11.40 -4.43 -2.79
CA ALA A 46 10.96 -4.02 -1.46
C ALA A 46 10.53 -5.24 -0.62
N CYS A 47 10.88 -5.23 0.66
CA CYS A 47 10.37 -6.21 1.61
C CYS A 47 8.90 -5.90 1.92
N HIS A 48 8.00 -6.87 1.71
CA HIS A 48 6.59 -6.74 2.08
C HIS A 48 6.37 -7.23 3.51
N VAL A 49 6.01 -6.31 4.41
CA VAL A 49 5.75 -6.59 5.83
C VAL A 49 4.25 -6.51 6.10
N THR A 50 3.70 -7.54 6.75
CA THR A 50 2.25 -7.62 7.09
C THR A 50 2.01 -7.83 8.59
N GLU A 51 2.99 -7.48 9.41
CA GLU A 51 2.88 -7.59 10.86
C GLU A 51 1.75 -6.70 11.39
N GLN A 52 0.95 -7.24 12.31
CA GLN A 52 -0.16 -6.52 12.92
C GLN A 52 0.40 -5.39 13.80
N ARG A 53 0.36 -4.15 13.31
CA ARG A 53 0.61 -2.99 14.16
C ARG A 53 -0.70 -2.49 14.77
N THR A 54 -0.73 -2.42 16.09
CA THR A 54 -1.76 -1.76 16.92
C THR A 54 -1.71 -0.23 16.88
N ASN A 55 -1.17 0.36 15.80
CA ASN A 55 -1.41 1.72 15.31
C ASN A 55 -0.53 1.91 14.05
N ASN A 56 -1.09 1.78 12.85
CA ASN A 56 -0.34 2.16 11.64
C ASN A 56 -0.21 3.69 11.59
N PRO A 57 0.98 4.30 11.47
CA PRO A 57 1.10 5.76 11.30
C PRO A 57 0.27 6.30 10.12
N ILE A 58 0.05 5.46 9.10
CA ILE A 58 -0.84 5.75 7.96
C ILE A 58 -2.32 5.82 8.40
N GLU A 59 -2.77 5.01 9.37
CA GLU A 59 -4.13 5.13 9.93
C GLU A 59 -4.30 6.42 10.75
N ALA A 60 -3.25 6.86 11.44
CA ALA A 60 -3.25 8.16 12.11
C ALA A 60 -3.31 9.32 11.08
N ASP A 61 -2.62 9.21 9.95
CA ASP A 61 -2.70 10.16 8.82
C ASP A 61 -4.09 10.17 8.16
N HIS A 62 -4.73 9.01 8.02
CA HIS A 62 -6.09 8.88 7.49
C HIS A 62 -7.14 9.69 8.29
N GLY A 63 -6.92 9.91 9.58
CA GLY A 63 -7.77 10.76 10.42
C GLY A 63 -7.75 12.24 10.00
N GLY A 64 -6.66 12.72 9.40
CA GLY A 64 -6.52 14.10 8.93
C GLY A 64 -7.13 14.37 7.56
N LEU A 65 -7.34 13.33 6.74
CA LEU A 65 -7.89 13.44 5.37
C LEU A 65 -9.41 13.20 5.28
N LYS A 66 -10.02 12.68 6.35
CA LYS A 66 -11.48 12.60 6.48
C LYS A 66 -11.98 13.82 7.25
N SER A 67 -12.16 14.93 6.56
CA SER A 67 -12.98 16.08 7.00
C SER A 67 -13.93 16.47 5.88
#